data_AF-A0AAV4XJU0-F1
#
_entry.id   AF-A0AAV4XJU0-F1
#
_cell.length_a   1.000
_cell.length_b   1.000
_cell.length_c   1.000
_cell.angle_alpha   90.00
_cell.angle_beta   90.00
_cell.angle_gamma   90.00
#
_symmetry.space_group_name_H-M   'P 1'
#
loop_
_entity.id
_entity.type
_entity.pdbx_description
1 polymer ?
#
loop_
_entity_poly.entity_id
_entity_poly.type
_entity_poly.pdbx_seq_one_letter_code
_entity_poly.pdbx_strand_id
1 'polypeptide(L)'
;MKLLVTFIFLFGCLLSAVICENCKIVTSQSGTIYEVTNIVYSDYFYDEEYERCWKLPIPAGKYIRLKINGIGQDSPNCKEALVKISVAGTTEEYSFGASHNYKHLITALNNVTVTHTYYNFCPSSLDLNYTIQDIECINADSFHCDNYTCIPRSKVCNGFDDCKNGADEVGCETGISTIKGVVEARNNAISWLKKQRSASWGWNDYTSRAVVALYLTSDANFNGKIFEEELMAKQTELKTAVALLKSSITKNDLSMFINGLLVTCHNARQFYGNNLVQLLRNQVKESNGFTHPLVYLALCNAHESWPLKAISDINYVLNISSDYLFVEDLQAMAVMAVSCSLNNSESVGKLNSSTTLTLYQHTINRFKKLIQNGHFGNVYTTALLTQALLSSGQERSKDWNLNATINYLMDSLNSPSIDFLSTYLILPILNRKSLIDVSKVNCSSNPRKHGDDPVSEINEHLGSKMQVQYSLYIGDEKDIIHTIFLRVPENYTAAEVMERAEVEDPKYKFKWKTISDKMYVYDIANVINDPEVGKFWLLYIGEANQSKSLAHVTTSPDALTLNADAHLVFWYKTVTL
;
A
#
# COMPACT_ATOMS: atom_id res chain seq x y z
N MET A 1 -13.56 42.76 -69.33
CA MET A 1 -13.47 44.10 -68.69
C MET A 1 -14.06 43.96 -67.29
N LYS A 2 -13.28 44.31 -66.25
CA LYS A 2 -13.63 44.70 -64.86
C LYS A 2 -15.13 44.72 -64.51
N LEU A 3 -15.65 44.34 -63.33
CA LEU A 3 -15.12 44.10 -61.99
C LEU A 3 -16.21 43.39 -61.15
N LEU A 4 -15.79 42.76 -60.04
CA LEU A 4 -16.55 42.24 -58.87
C LEU A 4 -17.92 42.89 -58.58
N VAL A 5 -18.90 42.08 -58.13
CA VAL A 5 -19.40 42.08 -56.73
C VAL A 5 -20.00 40.70 -56.41
N THR A 6 -19.39 40.02 -55.43
CA THR A 6 -19.95 38.86 -54.72
C THR A 6 -20.92 39.35 -53.63
N PHE A 7 -22.14 38.84 -53.60
CA PHE A 7 -22.96 38.77 -52.39
C PHE A 7 -23.51 37.34 -52.26
N ILE A 8 -23.02 36.66 -51.22
CA ILE A 8 -23.37 35.30 -50.85
C ILE A 8 -24.75 35.34 -50.19
N PHE A 9 -25.68 34.55 -50.71
CA PHE A 9 -26.99 34.29 -50.14
C PHE A 9 -26.83 33.58 -48.78
N LEU A 10 -27.24 34.29 -47.71
CA LEU A 10 -27.53 33.72 -46.40
C LEU A 10 -28.79 32.85 -46.52
N PHE A 11 -28.63 31.53 -46.52
CA PHE A 11 -29.73 30.61 -46.26
C PHE A 11 -29.93 30.54 -44.75
N GLY A 12 -31.09 31.02 -44.30
CA GLY A 12 -31.46 31.11 -42.90
C GLY A 12 -31.57 29.73 -42.25
N CYS A 13 -30.79 29.53 -41.20
CA CYS A 13 -31.08 28.51 -40.20
C CYS A 13 -32.09 29.13 -39.23
N LEU A 14 -33.34 28.65 -39.28
CA LEU A 14 -34.33 28.87 -38.23
C LEU A 14 -33.83 28.15 -36.97
N LEU A 15 -33.00 28.85 -36.18
CA LEU A 15 -32.80 28.51 -34.78
C LEU A 15 -34.13 28.81 -34.08
N SER A 16 -34.77 27.75 -33.56
CA SER A 16 -35.82 27.86 -32.56
C SER A 16 -35.32 28.78 -31.45
N ALA A 17 -35.89 29.99 -31.39
CA ALA A 17 -35.54 30.95 -30.36
C ALA A 17 -36.06 30.41 -29.03
N VAL A 18 -35.15 29.90 -28.18
CA VAL A 18 -35.45 29.60 -26.78
C VAL A 18 -35.97 30.89 -26.14
N ILE A 19 -37.21 30.88 -25.66
CA ILE A 19 -37.81 32.04 -24.99
C ILE A 19 -37.18 32.12 -23.60
N CYS A 20 -36.08 32.87 -23.49
CA CYS A 20 -35.34 33.01 -22.24
C CYS A 20 -36.01 34.09 -21.38
N GLU A 21 -36.73 33.69 -20.33
CA GLU A 21 -37.10 34.62 -19.26
C GLU A 21 -35.83 35.05 -18.51
N ASN A 22 -35.70 36.34 -18.18
CA ASN A 22 -34.59 36.84 -17.38
C ASN A 22 -34.45 36.02 -16.09
N CYS A 23 -33.28 35.42 -15.84
CA CYS A 23 -33.09 34.56 -14.68
C CYS A 23 -33.42 35.28 -13.36
N LYS A 24 -34.26 34.63 -12.55
CA LYS A 24 -34.64 35.13 -11.23
C LYS A 24 -33.43 35.10 -10.30
N ILE A 25 -33.04 36.25 -9.76
CA ILE A 25 -31.95 36.33 -8.78
C ILE A 25 -32.49 35.96 -7.40
N VAL A 26 -31.84 35.00 -6.74
CA VAL A 26 -32.24 34.48 -5.43
C VAL A 26 -31.17 34.84 -4.40
N THR A 27 -31.46 35.78 -3.49
CA THR A 27 -30.48 36.36 -2.56
C THR A 27 -30.58 35.84 -1.11
N SER A 28 -31.58 35.00 -0.80
CA SER A 28 -31.74 34.42 0.53
C SER A 28 -30.65 33.39 0.85
N GLN A 29 -30.27 33.28 2.13
CA GLN A 29 -29.23 32.36 2.58
C GLN A 29 -29.68 30.90 2.63
N SER A 30 -30.97 30.63 2.62
CA SER A 30 -31.52 29.29 2.43
C SER A 30 -32.93 29.39 1.89
N GLY A 31 -33.41 28.32 1.28
CA GLY A 31 -34.78 28.27 0.79
C GLY A 31 -35.04 27.07 -0.11
N THR A 32 -36.23 27.05 -0.66
CA THR A 32 -36.69 26.05 -1.62
C THR A 32 -37.03 26.74 -2.93
N ILE A 33 -36.50 26.23 -4.03
CA ILE A 33 -36.96 26.52 -5.38
C ILE A 33 -38.00 25.44 -5.69
N TYR A 34 -39.26 25.82 -5.62
CA TYR A 34 -40.39 24.99 -6.02
C TYR A 34 -41.07 25.65 -7.21
N GLU A 35 -41.13 24.94 -8.32
CA GLU A 35 -41.78 25.39 -9.55
C GLU A 35 -42.65 24.27 -10.13
N VAL A 36 -43.86 24.61 -10.56
CA VAL A 36 -44.74 23.71 -11.32
C VAL A 36 -45.13 24.46 -12.59
N THR A 37 -44.73 23.92 -13.74
CA THR A 37 -45.09 24.53 -15.02
C THR A 37 -46.48 24.07 -15.43
N ASN A 38 -47.37 25.02 -15.69
CA ASN A 38 -48.70 24.75 -16.25
C ASN A 38 -48.61 24.64 -17.77
N ILE A 39 -49.62 23.99 -18.37
CA ILE A 39 -49.76 23.92 -19.83
C ILE A 39 -49.89 25.34 -20.39
N VAL A 40 -48.92 25.76 -21.19
CA VAL A 40 -49.00 27.00 -21.98
C VAL A 40 -49.69 26.65 -23.30
N TYR A 41 -50.86 27.24 -23.55
CA TYR A 41 -51.55 27.12 -24.83
C TYR A 41 -50.89 28.10 -25.81
N SER A 42 -50.17 27.57 -26.79
CA SER A 42 -49.67 28.32 -27.96
C SER A 42 -50.59 28.06 -29.16
N ASP A 43 -50.83 29.08 -29.98
CA ASP A 43 -51.60 28.98 -31.24
C ASP A 43 -50.87 28.18 -32.35
N TYR A 44 -49.63 27.74 -32.11
CA TYR A 44 -48.81 26.99 -33.07
C TYR A 44 -48.40 25.60 -32.54
N PHE A 45 -48.59 24.57 -33.38
CA PHE A 45 -48.35 23.14 -33.10
C PHE A 45 -46.86 22.72 -33.19
N TYR A 46 -45.93 23.49 -32.62
CA TYR A 46 -44.52 23.09 -32.53
C TYR A 46 -44.09 22.83 -31.08
N ASP A 47 -43.20 21.85 -30.93
CA ASP A 47 -42.61 21.40 -29.66
C ASP A 47 -41.57 22.44 -29.19
N GLU A 48 -42.05 23.60 -28.75
CA GLU A 48 -41.21 24.70 -28.28
C GLU A 48 -40.63 24.39 -26.89
N GLU A 49 -39.32 24.61 -26.76
CA GLU A 49 -38.54 24.44 -25.54
C GLU A 49 -38.53 25.75 -24.74
N TYR A 50 -38.86 25.66 -23.46
CA TYR A 50 -38.89 26.77 -22.53
C TYR A 50 -37.86 26.55 -21.44
N GLU A 51 -37.20 27.64 -21.06
CA GLU A 51 -36.21 27.65 -19.99
C GLU A 51 -36.64 28.62 -18.88
N ARG A 52 -36.64 28.11 -17.65
CA ARG A 52 -36.72 28.92 -16.42
C ARG A 52 -35.38 28.85 -15.74
N CYS A 53 -34.83 29.99 -15.33
CA CYS A 53 -33.53 30.01 -14.66
C CYS A 53 -33.51 30.83 -13.36
N TRP A 54 -32.71 30.37 -12.41
CA TRP A 54 -32.44 31.01 -11.12
C TRP A 54 -30.94 31.23 -10.96
N LYS A 55 -30.54 32.48 -10.68
CA LYS A 55 -29.16 32.83 -10.35
C LYS A 55 -29.04 32.99 -8.84
N LEU A 56 -28.20 32.17 -8.23
CA LEU A 56 -27.89 32.18 -6.81
C LEU A 56 -26.49 32.80 -6.63
N PRO A 57 -26.40 34.13 -6.41
CA PRO A 57 -25.13 34.78 -6.10
C PRO A 57 -24.61 34.29 -4.75
N ILE A 58 -23.36 33.86 -4.72
CA ILE A 58 -22.67 33.40 -3.52
C ILE A 58 -21.73 34.52 -3.07
N PRO A 59 -21.94 35.13 -1.89
CA PRO A 59 -21.02 36.12 -1.35
C PRO A 59 -19.63 35.54 -1.14
N ALA A 60 -18.61 36.38 -1.24
CA ALA A 60 -17.23 35.98 -0.96
C ALA A 60 -17.13 35.36 0.45
N GLY A 61 -16.43 34.23 0.56
CA GLY A 61 -16.31 33.51 1.83
C GLY A 61 -17.54 32.65 2.18
N LYS A 62 -18.44 32.35 1.24
CA LYS A 62 -19.57 31.43 1.42
C LYS A 62 -19.59 30.33 0.36
N TYR A 63 -20.29 29.23 0.63
CA TYR A 63 -20.54 28.15 -0.32
C TYR A 63 -22.02 27.77 -0.30
N ILE A 64 -22.53 27.23 -1.40
CA ILE A 64 -23.92 26.76 -1.50
C ILE A 64 -23.98 25.24 -1.55
N ARG A 65 -24.93 24.66 -0.81
CA ARG A 65 -25.37 23.26 -0.94
C ARG A 65 -26.73 23.23 -1.59
N LEU A 66 -26.87 22.42 -2.64
CA LEU A 66 -28.11 22.22 -3.39
C LEU A 66 -28.51 20.75 -3.25
N LYS A 67 -29.77 20.50 -2.95
CA LYS A 67 -30.37 19.17 -2.88
C LYS A 67 -31.63 19.16 -3.72
N ILE A 68 -31.63 18.37 -4.78
CA ILE A 68 -32.83 18.12 -5.58
C ILE A 68 -33.71 17.13 -4.81
N ASN A 69 -34.90 17.56 -4.44
CA ASN A 69 -35.89 16.72 -3.75
C ASN A 69 -36.76 15.96 -4.76
N GLY A 70 -37.03 16.56 -5.92
CA GLY A 70 -37.84 15.94 -6.96
C GLY A 70 -37.79 16.69 -8.29
N ILE A 71 -37.80 15.94 -9.40
CA ILE A 71 -38.12 16.45 -10.74
C ILE A 71 -39.30 15.62 -11.22
N GLY A 72 -40.47 16.25 -11.34
CA GLY A 72 -41.70 15.58 -11.76
C GLY A 72 -42.00 15.83 -13.24
N GLN A 73 -42.55 14.81 -13.90
CA GLN A 73 -43.07 14.90 -15.25
C GLN A 73 -44.36 14.08 -15.33
N ASP A 74 -45.48 14.72 -15.67
CA ASP A 74 -46.81 14.11 -15.53
C ASP A 74 -47.25 13.27 -16.74
N SER A 75 -46.49 13.25 -17.85
CA SER A 75 -46.89 12.55 -19.08
C SER A 75 -45.75 11.73 -19.71
N PRO A 76 -45.97 10.43 -19.99
CA PRO A 76 -44.95 9.54 -20.58
C PRO A 76 -44.68 9.81 -22.07
N ASN A 77 -45.52 10.60 -22.75
CA ASN A 77 -45.35 10.97 -24.16
C ASN A 77 -44.51 12.25 -24.35
N CYS A 78 -43.97 12.79 -23.27
CA CYS A 78 -43.20 14.03 -23.27
C CYS A 78 -41.69 13.77 -23.35
N LYS A 79 -40.96 14.67 -24.01
CA LYS A 79 -39.50 14.74 -23.89
C LYS A 79 -39.11 15.05 -22.44
N GLU A 80 -38.07 14.39 -21.95
CA GLU A 80 -37.65 14.48 -20.54
C GLU A 80 -37.32 15.92 -20.14
N ALA A 81 -37.91 16.39 -19.04
CA ALA A 81 -37.55 17.68 -18.45
C ALA A 81 -36.13 17.61 -17.87
N LEU A 82 -35.33 18.64 -18.11
CA LEU A 82 -33.91 18.68 -17.72
C LEU A 82 -33.62 19.82 -16.77
N VAL A 83 -32.93 19.51 -15.68
CA VAL A 83 -32.40 20.49 -14.74
C VAL A 83 -30.88 20.55 -14.92
N LYS A 84 -30.40 21.70 -15.38
CA LYS A 84 -28.97 22.01 -15.49
C LYS A 84 -28.54 22.92 -14.35
N ILE A 85 -27.40 22.62 -13.76
CA ILE A 85 -26.79 23.42 -12.70
C ILE A 85 -25.37 23.76 -13.16
N SER A 86 -25.11 25.03 -13.42
CA SER A 86 -23.80 25.53 -13.84
C SER A 86 -23.18 26.41 -12.77
N VAL A 87 -21.87 26.25 -12.56
CA VAL A 87 -21.09 27.01 -11.59
C VAL A 87 -20.30 28.08 -12.33
N ALA A 88 -20.49 29.35 -11.96
CA ALA A 88 -19.84 30.46 -12.65
C ALA A 88 -18.31 30.39 -12.52
N GLY A 89 -17.60 30.56 -13.64
CA GLY A 89 -16.13 30.60 -13.67
C GLY A 89 -15.44 29.23 -13.61
N THR A 90 -16.19 28.11 -13.65
CA THR A 90 -15.62 26.75 -13.76
C THR A 90 -16.22 26.02 -14.97
N THR A 91 -15.69 24.82 -15.28
CA THR A 91 -16.28 23.91 -16.28
C THR A 91 -17.28 22.92 -15.65
N GLU A 92 -17.67 23.13 -14.39
CA GLU A 92 -18.57 22.23 -13.67
C GLU A 92 -20.02 22.50 -14.07
N GLU A 93 -20.63 21.49 -14.69
CA GLU A 93 -22.04 21.49 -15.08
C GLU A 93 -22.66 20.13 -14.70
N TYR A 94 -23.81 20.18 -14.03
CA TYR A 94 -24.57 18.99 -13.64
C TYR A 94 -25.91 18.99 -14.37
N SER A 95 -26.27 17.86 -14.97
CA SER A 95 -27.54 17.69 -15.69
C SER A 95 -28.34 16.53 -15.10
N PHE A 96 -29.61 16.76 -14.79
CA PHE A 96 -30.52 15.78 -14.20
C PHE A 96 -31.83 15.72 -14.98
N GLY A 97 -32.29 14.50 -15.29
CA GLY A 97 -33.61 14.24 -15.87
C GLY A 97 -34.59 13.63 -14.86
N ALA A 98 -35.88 13.66 -15.17
CA ALA A 98 -36.96 13.09 -14.34
C ALA A 98 -36.80 11.58 -14.07
N SER A 99 -36.09 10.84 -14.94
CA SER A 99 -35.83 9.40 -14.81
C SER A 99 -34.57 9.04 -14.01
N HIS A 100 -33.74 10.04 -13.65
CA HIS A 100 -32.41 9.83 -13.06
C HIS A 100 -32.43 9.88 -11.52
N ASN A 101 -31.48 9.21 -10.88
CA ASN A 101 -31.34 9.23 -9.42
C ASN A 101 -30.64 10.53 -8.95
N TYR A 102 -31.42 11.55 -8.62
CA TYR A 102 -30.95 12.90 -8.26
C TYR A 102 -30.70 13.11 -6.75
N LYS A 103 -30.49 12.04 -5.96
CA LYS A 103 -30.25 12.12 -4.50
C LYS A 103 -28.91 12.73 -4.08
N HIS A 104 -28.07 13.15 -5.03
CA HIS A 104 -26.75 13.70 -4.74
C HIS A 104 -26.83 15.16 -4.27
N LEU A 105 -26.07 15.48 -3.23
CA LEU A 105 -25.89 16.84 -2.74
C LEU A 105 -24.82 17.54 -3.59
N ILE A 106 -25.14 18.68 -4.20
CA ILE A 106 -24.20 19.47 -4.99
C ILE A 106 -23.67 20.60 -4.11
N THR A 107 -22.36 20.81 -4.11
CA THR A 107 -21.71 21.89 -3.36
C THR A 107 -20.92 22.77 -4.33
N ALA A 108 -21.12 24.09 -4.28
CA ALA A 108 -20.43 25.03 -5.15
C ALA A 108 -19.93 26.27 -4.39
N LEU A 109 -18.77 26.79 -4.81
CA LEU A 109 -18.09 27.94 -4.20
C LEU A 109 -18.35 29.27 -4.93
N ASN A 110 -18.81 29.21 -6.18
CA ASN A 110 -19.10 30.38 -7.02
C ASN A 110 -20.59 30.42 -7.38
N ASN A 111 -21.06 31.60 -7.83
CA ASN A 111 -22.45 31.83 -8.24
C ASN A 111 -23.00 30.66 -9.07
N VAL A 112 -24.13 30.11 -8.64
CA VAL A 112 -24.77 28.99 -9.33
C VAL A 112 -25.92 29.49 -10.19
N THR A 113 -26.03 28.96 -11.39
CA THR A 113 -27.25 29.11 -12.20
C THR A 113 -27.95 27.76 -12.30
N VAL A 114 -29.19 27.69 -11.83
CA VAL A 114 -30.07 26.53 -12.01
C VAL A 114 -31.00 26.84 -13.17
N THR A 115 -31.02 25.99 -14.19
CA THR A 115 -31.89 26.11 -15.36
C THR A 115 -32.78 24.88 -15.45
N HIS A 116 -34.09 25.09 -15.43
CA HIS A 116 -35.09 24.06 -15.65
C HIS A 116 -35.68 24.21 -17.05
N THR A 117 -35.50 23.16 -17.85
CA THR A 117 -35.87 23.11 -19.26
C THR A 117 -37.06 22.17 -19.42
N TYR A 118 -38.12 22.66 -20.05
CA TYR A 118 -39.37 21.94 -20.24
C TYR A 118 -39.99 22.26 -21.60
N TYR A 119 -41.00 21.48 -22.00
CA TYR A 119 -41.60 21.55 -23.32
C TYR A 119 -43.08 21.96 -23.25
N ASN A 120 -43.57 22.61 -24.31
CA ASN A 120 -45.00 22.91 -24.44
C ASN A 120 -45.87 21.65 -24.30
N PHE A 121 -47.06 21.79 -23.70
CA PHE A 121 -48.00 20.69 -23.40
C PHE A 121 -47.48 19.62 -22.42
N CYS A 122 -46.28 19.79 -21.85
CA CYS A 122 -45.64 18.86 -20.93
C CYS A 122 -45.41 19.51 -19.56
N PRO A 123 -46.40 19.44 -18.65
CA PRO A 123 -46.21 19.97 -17.30
C PRO A 123 -45.08 19.24 -16.58
N SER A 124 -44.25 20.03 -15.90
CA SER A 124 -43.06 19.58 -15.21
C SER A 124 -42.98 20.27 -13.85
N SER A 125 -42.33 19.64 -12.88
CA SER A 125 -42.09 20.25 -11.58
C SER A 125 -40.64 20.10 -11.14
N LEU A 126 -40.15 21.12 -10.45
CA LEU A 126 -38.83 21.14 -9.81
C LEU A 126 -39.01 21.46 -8.33
N ASP A 127 -38.49 20.60 -7.47
CA ASP A 127 -38.33 20.84 -6.04
C ASP A 127 -36.84 20.72 -5.67
N LEU A 128 -36.22 21.84 -5.31
CA LEU A 128 -34.82 21.95 -4.94
C LEU A 128 -34.66 22.76 -3.66
N ASN A 129 -33.99 22.20 -2.66
CA ASN A 129 -33.56 22.93 -1.47
C ASN A 129 -32.14 23.46 -1.63
N TYR A 130 -31.90 24.66 -1.11
CA TYR A 130 -30.56 25.23 -1.07
C TYR A 130 -30.24 25.88 0.27
N THR A 131 -28.97 25.82 0.66
CA THR A 131 -28.42 26.50 1.83
C THR A 131 -27.06 27.11 1.46
N ILE A 132 -26.92 28.41 1.67
CA ILE A 132 -25.66 29.16 1.59
C ILE A 132 -25.09 29.22 3.00
N GLN A 133 -23.92 28.64 3.18
CA GLN A 133 -23.21 28.56 4.45
C GLN A 133 -21.91 29.34 4.32
N ASP A 134 -21.45 29.94 5.42
CA ASP A 134 -20.12 30.54 5.44
C ASP A 134 -19.08 29.43 5.16
N ILE A 135 -18.14 29.72 4.27
CA ILE A 135 -16.86 28.99 4.21
C ILE A 135 -16.24 29.29 5.56
N GLU A 136 -16.16 28.31 6.44
CA GLU A 136 -15.53 28.45 7.76
C GLU A 136 -13.99 28.54 7.66
N CYS A 137 -13.49 29.35 6.71
CA CYS A 137 -12.08 29.56 6.41
C CYS A 137 -11.85 31.03 5.95
N ILE A 138 -12.44 32.02 6.63
CA ILE A 138 -12.27 33.45 6.31
C ILE A 138 -11.06 34.08 7.03
N ASN A 139 -10.45 33.36 7.99
CA ASN A 139 -9.34 33.90 8.76
C ASN A 139 -7.99 33.51 8.14
N ALA A 140 -7.07 34.47 8.00
CA ALA A 140 -5.67 34.25 7.58
C ALA A 140 -4.92 33.21 8.44
N ASP A 141 -5.47 32.90 9.61
CA ASP A 141 -5.02 31.89 10.56
C ASP A 141 -5.85 30.61 10.50
N SER A 142 -6.21 30.13 9.30
CA SER A 142 -6.86 28.82 9.10
C SER A 142 -6.18 27.99 8.02
N PHE A 143 -6.29 26.66 8.13
CA PHE A 143 -5.75 25.67 7.21
C PHE A 143 -6.86 24.75 6.72
N HIS A 144 -6.80 24.44 5.42
CA HIS A 144 -7.84 23.73 4.71
C HIS A 144 -7.49 22.24 4.59
N CYS A 145 -8.33 21.37 5.14
CA CYS A 145 -8.23 19.92 4.97
C CYS A 145 -8.84 19.46 3.63
N ASP A 146 -8.41 18.30 3.12
CA ASP A 146 -8.88 17.77 1.83
C ASP A 146 -10.40 17.48 1.74
N ASN A 147 -11.11 17.42 2.88
CA ASN A 147 -12.56 17.20 2.94
C ASN A 147 -13.38 18.49 3.15
N TYR A 148 -12.86 19.66 2.77
CA TYR A 148 -13.51 20.97 2.94
C TYR A 148 -13.79 21.39 4.39
N THR A 149 -13.08 20.78 5.35
CA THR A 149 -13.08 21.17 6.76
C THR A 149 -11.89 22.07 7.03
N CYS A 150 -12.08 23.12 7.83
CA CYS A 150 -11.01 24.05 8.20
C CYS A 150 -10.69 23.99 9.67
N ILE A 151 -9.39 24.07 9.95
CA ILE A 151 -8.84 24.07 11.30
C ILE A 151 -8.05 25.37 11.49
N PRO A 152 -7.92 25.91 12.71
CA PRO A 152 -7.03 27.03 12.96
C PRO A 152 -5.59 26.71 12.55
N ARG A 153 -4.82 27.69 12.09
CA ARG A 153 -3.40 27.50 11.72
C ARG A 153 -2.53 27.15 12.93
N SER A 154 -2.95 27.53 14.13
CA SER A 154 -2.39 27.04 15.41
C SER A 154 -2.62 25.55 15.63
N LYS A 155 -3.44 24.91 14.80
CA LYS A 155 -3.69 23.49 14.78
C LYS A 155 -3.00 22.74 13.65
N VAL A 156 -2.33 23.43 12.74
CA VAL A 156 -1.44 22.80 11.77
C VAL A 156 -0.11 22.57 12.45
N CYS A 157 0.46 21.39 12.29
CA CYS A 157 1.67 21.03 13.00
C CYS A 157 1.51 21.33 14.50
N ASN A 158 0.42 20.89 15.12
CA ASN A 158 0.24 20.97 16.57
C ASN A 158 0.38 19.57 17.22
N GLY A 159 0.55 18.53 16.42
CA GLY A 159 0.63 17.14 16.86
C GLY A 159 -0.74 16.47 16.98
N PHE A 160 -1.80 17.08 16.43
CA PHE A 160 -3.20 16.63 16.42
C PHE A 160 -3.70 16.49 14.99
N ASP A 161 -4.25 15.30 14.66
CA ASP A 161 -4.98 15.09 13.40
C ASP A 161 -6.34 15.80 13.53
N ASP A 162 -6.33 17.12 13.42
CA ASP A 162 -7.54 17.95 13.37
C ASP A 162 -8.19 17.86 11.98
N CYS A 163 -7.45 17.48 10.93
CA CYS A 163 -8.03 17.00 9.68
C CYS A 163 -8.43 15.52 9.75
N LYS A 164 -9.57 15.18 9.15
CA LYS A 164 -10.09 13.79 9.10
C LYS A 164 -9.12 12.78 8.46
N ASN A 165 -8.23 13.25 7.59
CA ASN A 165 -7.18 12.47 6.94
C ASN A 165 -5.77 12.78 7.45
N GLY A 166 -5.63 13.58 8.51
CA GLY A 166 -4.35 13.98 9.11
C GLY A 166 -3.48 14.88 8.24
N ALA A 167 -4.03 15.48 7.17
CA ALA A 167 -3.30 16.33 6.23
C ALA A 167 -2.62 17.55 6.89
N ASP A 168 -3.15 18.01 8.01
CA ASP A 168 -2.63 19.08 8.85
C ASP A 168 -1.34 18.74 9.60
N GLU A 169 -0.98 17.46 9.66
CA GLU A 169 0.23 16.97 10.30
C GLU A 169 1.24 16.41 9.28
N VAL A 170 0.90 16.45 7.99
CA VAL A 170 1.78 16.00 6.91
C VAL A 170 2.84 17.05 6.63
N GLY A 171 4.12 16.68 6.81
CA GLY A 171 5.25 17.58 6.60
C GLY A 171 5.61 18.44 7.82
N CYS A 172 5.03 18.14 8.99
CA CYS A 172 5.25 18.84 10.24
C CYS A 172 6.24 18.12 11.17
N GLU A 173 7.11 18.89 11.84
CA GLU A 173 7.85 18.41 13.02
C GLU A 173 6.93 18.51 14.26
N THR A 174 5.90 17.66 14.37
CA THR A 174 5.00 17.58 15.54
C THR A 174 4.68 16.19 16.06
N GLY A 175 4.45 16.08 17.38
CA GLY A 175 4.24 14.79 18.06
C GLY A 175 5.57 14.09 18.39
N ILE A 176 5.64 12.77 18.27
CA ILE A 176 6.89 12.02 18.54
C ILE A 176 8.09 12.57 17.72
N SER A 177 7.84 13.15 16.54
CA SER A 177 8.89 13.76 15.70
C SER A 177 9.50 15.06 16.26
N THR A 178 8.89 15.74 17.24
CA THR A 178 9.50 16.92 17.91
C THR A 178 10.54 16.55 18.95
N ILE A 179 10.52 15.29 19.40
CA ILE A 179 11.46 14.82 20.39
C ILE A 179 12.84 14.81 19.72
N LYS A 180 13.75 15.62 20.28
CA LYS A 180 15.09 15.81 19.74
C LYS A 180 15.76 14.46 19.51
N GLY A 181 16.22 14.21 18.29
CA GLY A 181 16.91 12.99 17.90
C GLY A 181 16.03 11.90 17.31
N VAL A 182 14.69 12.01 17.35
CA VAL A 182 13.79 10.96 16.80
C VAL A 182 14.00 10.74 15.30
N VAL A 183 14.07 11.82 14.51
CA VAL A 183 14.27 11.71 13.06
C VAL A 183 15.60 11.03 12.74
N GLU A 184 16.66 11.40 13.47
CA GLU A 184 17.99 10.80 13.33
C GLU A 184 18.00 9.33 13.75
N ALA A 185 17.45 9.00 14.93
CA ALA A 185 17.34 7.63 15.43
C ALA A 185 16.55 6.74 14.48
N ARG A 186 15.44 7.27 13.91
CA ARG A 186 14.63 6.56 12.91
C ARG A 186 15.46 6.27 11.65
N ASN A 187 16.16 7.26 11.10
CA ASN A 187 16.97 7.08 9.89
C ASN A 187 18.14 6.11 10.13
N ASN A 188 18.79 6.19 11.30
CA ASN A 188 19.87 5.28 11.68
C ASN A 188 19.36 3.84 11.83
N ALA A 189 18.20 3.64 12.47
CA ALA A 189 17.58 2.33 12.62
C ALA A 189 17.10 1.75 11.27
N ILE A 190 16.57 2.57 10.36
CA ILE A 190 16.24 2.16 8.98
C ILE A 190 17.50 1.70 8.25
N SER A 191 18.58 2.49 8.32
CA SER A 191 19.86 2.16 7.70
C SER A 191 20.43 0.86 8.25
N TRP A 192 20.40 0.69 9.58
CA TRP A 192 20.80 -0.56 10.23
C TRP A 192 19.95 -1.73 9.75
N LEU A 193 18.62 -1.58 9.68
CA LEU A 193 17.71 -2.63 9.22
C LEU A 193 18.03 -3.03 7.77
N LYS A 194 18.19 -2.06 6.85
CA LYS A 194 18.59 -2.31 5.46
C LYS A 194 19.95 -2.99 5.35
N LYS A 195 20.89 -2.71 6.25
CA LYS A 195 22.20 -3.37 6.30
C LYS A 195 22.12 -4.85 6.70
N GLN A 196 21.10 -5.27 7.46
CA GLN A 196 20.87 -6.68 7.81
C GLN A 196 20.27 -7.51 6.66
N ARG A 197 19.97 -6.89 5.52
CA ARG A 197 19.36 -7.55 4.37
C ARG A 197 20.34 -8.52 3.70
N SER A 198 19.84 -9.65 3.23
CA SER A 198 20.59 -10.61 2.42
C SER A 198 20.86 -10.05 1.01
N ALA A 199 21.77 -10.70 0.27
CA ALA A 199 22.01 -10.40 -1.15
C ALA A 199 20.74 -10.54 -2.03
N SER A 200 19.79 -11.39 -1.60
CA SER A 200 18.47 -11.57 -2.22
C SER A 200 17.42 -10.55 -1.79
N TRP A 201 17.84 -9.40 -1.24
CA TRP A 201 16.95 -8.29 -0.88
C TRP A 201 15.87 -8.65 0.16
N GLY A 202 16.11 -9.65 1.01
CA GLY A 202 15.22 -10.07 2.11
C GLY A 202 15.87 -10.13 3.49
N TRP A 203 15.10 -10.50 4.50
CA TRP A 203 15.56 -10.67 5.89
C TRP A 203 15.31 -12.09 6.39
N ASN A 204 15.60 -13.09 5.54
CA ASN A 204 15.30 -14.49 5.84
C ASN A 204 13.81 -14.66 6.25
N ASP A 205 13.56 -15.28 7.40
CA ASP A 205 12.21 -15.51 7.94
C ASP A 205 11.54 -14.22 8.46
N TYR A 206 12.30 -13.14 8.57
CA TYR A 206 11.80 -11.84 9.02
C TYR A 206 11.39 -10.90 7.89
N THR A 207 11.45 -11.35 6.63
CA THR A 207 11.18 -10.51 5.44
C THR A 207 9.84 -9.77 5.56
N SER A 208 8.75 -10.46 5.88
CA SER A 208 7.42 -9.84 6.02
C SER A 208 7.36 -8.78 7.12
N ARG A 209 8.13 -8.95 8.20
CA ARG A 209 8.21 -7.97 9.30
C ARG A 209 9.04 -6.75 8.89
N ALA A 210 10.16 -6.96 8.21
CA ALA A 210 11.03 -5.88 7.76
C ALA A 210 10.29 -4.94 6.81
N VAL A 211 9.58 -5.49 5.81
CA VAL A 211 8.82 -4.66 4.85
C VAL A 211 7.67 -3.91 5.54
N VAL A 212 7.02 -4.52 6.54
CA VAL A 212 6.01 -3.83 7.37
C VAL A 212 6.64 -2.68 8.16
N ALA A 213 7.80 -2.87 8.78
CA ALA A 213 8.49 -1.79 9.48
C ALA A 213 8.86 -0.64 8.54
N LEU A 214 9.46 -0.93 7.37
CA LEU A 214 9.83 0.08 6.37
C LEU A 214 8.62 0.85 5.82
N TYR A 215 7.50 0.17 5.63
CA TYR A 215 6.25 0.83 5.26
C TYR A 215 5.72 1.75 6.36
N LEU A 216 5.71 1.27 7.60
CA LEU A 216 5.20 2.03 8.74
C LEU A 216 6.08 3.23 9.08
N THR A 217 7.39 3.18 8.82
CA THR A 217 8.27 4.35 8.92
C THR A 217 8.10 5.34 7.77
N SER A 218 7.32 5.01 6.74
CA SER A 218 7.19 5.76 5.48
C SER A 218 8.50 5.85 4.70
N ASP A 219 9.42 4.91 4.93
CA ASP A 219 10.66 4.78 4.17
C ASP A 219 10.42 4.06 2.83
N ALA A 220 9.47 3.13 2.80
CA ALA A 220 9.01 2.45 1.60
C ALA A 220 7.51 2.65 1.40
N ASN A 221 7.07 2.80 0.15
CA ASN A 221 5.65 2.95 -0.19
C ASN A 221 5.13 1.84 -1.12
N PHE A 222 6.04 1.02 -1.66
CA PHE A 222 5.78 -0.13 -2.50
C PHE A 222 4.88 0.18 -3.70
N ASN A 223 5.06 1.37 -4.29
CA ASN A 223 4.18 1.91 -5.32
C ASN A 223 4.58 1.52 -6.76
N GLY A 224 5.51 0.57 -6.97
CA GLY A 224 5.94 0.16 -8.32
C GLY A 224 7.07 0.99 -8.93
N LYS A 225 7.54 2.05 -8.27
CA LYS A 225 8.49 3.01 -8.88
C LYS A 225 9.93 2.82 -8.46
N ILE A 226 10.18 2.23 -7.29
CA ILE A 226 11.53 2.11 -6.72
C ILE A 226 11.99 0.66 -6.84
N PHE A 227 13.05 0.42 -7.61
CA PHE A 227 13.56 -0.91 -7.90
C PHE A 227 13.90 -1.72 -6.64
N GLU A 228 14.57 -1.09 -5.66
CA GLU A 228 14.86 -1.71 -4.36
C GLU A 228 13.59 -2.18 -3.63
N GLU A 229 12.50 -1.40 -3.69
CA GLU A 229 11.22 -1.77 -3.09
C GLU A 229 10.53 -2.92 -3.81
N GLU A 230 10.65 -2.98 -5.14
CA GLU A 230 10.13 -4.11 -5.93
C GLU A 230 10.86 -5.42 -5.61
N LEU A 231 12.18 -5.38 -5.40
CA LEU A 231 12.94 -6.57 -5.00
C LEU A 231 12.52 -7.06 -3.61
N MET A 232 12.34 -6.15 -2.65
CA MET A 232 11.83 -6.50 -1.31
C MET A 232 10.40 -7.07 -1.36
N ALA A 233 9.56 -6.52 -2.23
CA ALA A 233 8.21 -7.00 -2.45
C ALA A 233 8.22 -8.40 -3.08
N LYS A 234 9.05 -8.65 -4.09
CA LYS A 234 9.23 -9.97 -4.71
C LYS A 234 9.72 -11.01 -3.72
N GLN A 235 10.66 -10.63 -2.85
CA GLN A 235 11.12 -11.51 -1.80
C GLN A 235 10.03 -11.84 -0.77
N THR A 236 9.11 -10.90 -0.50
CA THR A 236 7.94 -11.14 0.36
C THR A 236 6.94 -12.11 -0.28
N GLU A 237 6.69 -11.94 -1.59
CA GLU A 237 5.89 -12.87 -2.41
C GLU A 237 6.48 -14.28 -2.38
N LEU A 238 7.77 -14.42 -2.74
CA LEU A 238 8.48 -15.71 -2.76
C LEU A 238 8.45 -16.40 -1.40
N LYS A 239 8.76 -15.69 -0.31
CA LYS A 239 8.75 -16.27 1.05
C LYS A 239 7.36 -16.76 1.44
N THR A 240 6.32 -16.04 1.03
CA THR A 240 4.93 -16.45 1.29
C THR A 240 4.58 -17.70 0.48
N ALA A 241 4.92 -17.74 -0.81
CA ALA A 241 4.69 -18.90 -1.67
C ALA A 241 5.39 -20.16 -1.14
N VAL A 242 6.68 -20.04 -0.75
CA VAL A 242 7.45 -21.13 -0.15
C VAL A 242 6.80 -21.63 1.15
N ALA A 243 6.24 -20.74 1.98
CA ALA A 243 5.57 -21.14 3.21
C ALA A 243 4.28 -21.93 2.96
N LEU A 244 3.55 -21.64 1.87
CA LEU A 244 2.33 -22.36 1.49
C LEU A 244 2.60 -23.76 0.93
N LEU A 245 3.79 -24.00 0.40
CA LEU A 245 4.20 -25.32 -0.09
C LEU A 245 4.64 -26.26 1.04
N LYS A 246 4.84 -25.74 2.26
CA LYS A 246 5.13 -26.58 3.44
C LYS A 246 3.86 -27.29 3.90
N SER A 247 4.02 -28.45 4.54
CA SER A 247 2.93 -29.31 5.00
C SER A 247 1.96 -28.64 5.99
N SER A 248 2.40 -27.61 6.70
CA SER A 248 1.52 -26.79 7.54
C SER A 248 2.10 -25.41 7.76
N ILE A 249 1.22 -24.41 7.79
CA ILE A 249 1.54 -23.02 8.11
C ILE A 249 0.84 -22.61 9.40
N THR A 250 1.58 -22.01 10.33
CA THR A 250 1.00 -21.60 11.62
C THR A 250 0.13 -20.36 11.44
N LYS A 251 -0.87 -20.20 12.31
CA LYS A 251 -1.73 -19.00 12.37
C LYS A 251 -0.90 -17.71 12.49
N ASN A 252 0.19 -17.76 13.25
CA ASN A 252 1.06 -16.61 13.51
C ASN A 252 1.90 -16.25 12.29
N ASP A 253 2.50 -17.23 11.61
CA ASP A 253 3.27 -16.98 10.40
C ASP A 253 2.37 -16.46 9.28
N LEU A 254 1.21 -17.08 9.10
CA LEU A 254 0.20 -16.64 8.13
C LEU A 254 -0.25 -15.20 8.39
N SER A 255 -0.39 -14.81 9.66
CA SER A 255 -0.70 -13.42 10.05
C SER A 255 0.40 -12.44 9.64
N MET A 256 1.68 -12.82 9.80
CA MET A 256 2.82 -11.99 9.39
C MET A 256 2.93 -11.89 7.86
N PHE A 257 2.71 -12.97 7.13
CA PHE A 257 2.67 -12.95 5.66
C PHE A 257 1.54 -12.08 5.15
N ILE A 258 0.33 -12.18 5.70
CA ILE A 258 -0.80 -11.31 5.31
C ILE A 258 -0.44 -9.85 5.50
N ASN A 259 0.08 -9.44 6.67
CA ASN A 259 0.50 -8.05 6.89
C ASN A 259 1.58 -7.61 5.89
N GLY A 260 2.57 -8.48 5.59
CA GLY A 260 3.60 -8.23 4.58
C GLY A 260 3.05 -8.06 3.17
N LEU A 261 2.12 -8.92 2.75
CA LEU A 261 1.46 -8.83 1.45
C LEU A 261 0.61 -7.56 1.32
N LEU A 262 -0.10 -7.17 2.39
CA LEU A 262 -0.90 -5.94 2.41
C LEU A 262 -0.01 -4.71 2.15
N VAL A 263 1.06 -4.52 2.93
CA VAL A 263 1.95 -3.35 2.77
C VAL A 263 2.73 -3.38 1.45
N THR A 264 3.00 -4.58 0.92
CA THR A 264 3.62 -4.76 -0.41
C THR A 264 2.55 -4.88 -1.50
N CYS A 265 1.34 -4.38 -1.32
CA CYS A 265 0.31 -4.30 -2.38
C CYS A 265 0.08 -5.59 -3.18
N HIS A 266 0.33 -6.76 -2.59
CA HIS A 266 -0.02 -8.06 -3.12
C HIS A 266 -1.41 -8.43 -2.63
N ASN A 267 -2.21 -9.07 -3.49
CA ASN A 267 -3.55 -9.46 -3.12
C ASN A 267 -3.55 -10.73 -2.25
N ALA A 268 -3.57 -10.58 -0.92
CA ALA A 268 -3.63 -11.68 0.03
C ALA A 268 -4.93 -12.54 -0.06
N ARG A 269 -6.00 -12.02 -0.68
CA ARG A 269 -7.26 -12.75 -0.91
C ARG A 269 -7.25 -13.58 -2.18
N GLN A 270 -6.30 -13.32 -3.07
CA GLN A 270 -6.12 -14.03 -4.33
C GLN A 270 -4.63 -14.27 -4.57
N PHE A 271 -3.94 -14.88 -3.62
CA PHE A 271 -2.50 -15.14 -3.69
C PHE A 271 -2.26 -16.51 -4.34
N TYR A 272 -1.88 -16.54 -5.62
CA TYR A 272 -1.72 -17.79 -6.40
C TYR A 272 -2.91 -18.75 -6.27
N GLY A 273 -4.13 -18.23 -6.41
CA GLY A 273 -5.37 -19.00 -6.27
C GLY A 273 -5.77 -19.33 -4.83
N ASN A 274 -4.97 -18.94 -3.83
CA ASN A 274 -5.26 -19.14 -2.42
C ASN A 274 -5.78 -17.84 -1.77
N ASN A 275 -6.87 -17.96 -1.01
CA ASN A 275 -7.35 -16.86 -0.17
C ASN A 275 -6.76 -17.00 1.24
N LEU A 276 -5.62 -16.35 1.47
CA LEU A 276 -4.86 -16.47 2.71
C LEU A 276 -5.61 -15.88 3.91
N VAL A 277 -6.35 -14.80 3.68
CA VAL A 277 -7.19 -14.16 4.70
C VAL A 277 -8.30 -15.13 5.16
N GLN A 278 -8.95 -15.81 4.22
CA GLN A 278 -9.97 -16.81 4.54
C GLN A 278 -9.36 -18.08 5.17
N LEU A 279 -8.18 -18.50 4.70
CA LEU A 279 -7.45 -19.60 5.31
C LEU A 279 -7.16 -19.33 6.79
N LEU A 280 -6.66 -18.13 7.12
CA LEU A 280 -6.42 -17.71 8.50
C LEU A 280 -7.72 -17.72 9.33
N ARG A 281 -8.81 -17.17 8.77
CA ARG A 281 -10.13 -17.17 9.41
C ARG A 281 -10.62 -18.59 9.73
N ASN A 282 -10.44 -19.53 8.81
CA ASN A 282 -10.85 -20.93 8.98
C ASN A 282 -10.00 -21.65 10.03
N GLN A 283 -8.67 -21.46 10.01
CA GLN A 283 -7.78 -22.01 11.03
C GLN A 283 -8.15 -21.56 12.46
N VAL A 284 -8.69 -20.35 12.63
CA VAL A 284 -9.19 -19.88 13.93
C VAL A 284 -10.51 -20.57 14.31
N LYS A 285 -11.43 -20.74 13.36
CA LYS A 285 -12.72 -21.40 13.60
C LYS A 285 -12.58 -22.87 13.98
N GLU A 286 -11.67 -23.58 13.34
CA GLU A 286 -11.43 -25.01 13.55
C GLU A 286 -10.55 -25.29 14.78
N SER A 287 -9.93 -24.25 15.34
CA SER A 287 -9.04 -24.36 16.49
C SER A 287 -9.80 -24.38 17.82
N ASN A 288 -9.74 -25.51 18.53
CA ASN A 288 -10.21 -25.60 19.91
C ASN A 288 -9.26 -24.89 20.92
N GLY A 289 -7.98 -24.71 20.56
CA GLY A 289 -6.97 -24.09 21.43
C GLY A 289 -6.98 -22.56 21.45
N PHE A 290 -6.04 -22.00 22.23
CA PHE A 290 -5.74 -20.57 22.33
C PHE A 290 -5.38 -19.99 20.95
N THR A 291 -5.88 -18.79 20.66
CA THR A 291 -5.52 -18.03 19.46
C THR A 291 -4.83 -16.75 19.89
N HIS A 292 -3.60 -16.57 19.41
CA HIS A 292 -2.78 -15.42 19.73
C HIS A 292 -3.43 -14.13 19.17
N PRO A 293 -3.48 -12.99 19.91
CA PRO A 293 -4.16 -11.78 19.47
C PRO A 293 -3.65 -11.16 18.16
N LEU A 294 -2.40 -11.41 17.80
CA LEU A 294 -1.82 -11.07 16.48
C LEU A 294 -2.70 -11.54 15.31
N VAL A 295 -3.36 -12.70 15.45
CA VAL A 295 -4.22 -13.26 14.41
C VAL A 295 -5.45 -12.37 14.17
N TYR A 296 -6.06 -11.89 15.25
CA TYR A 296 -7.21 -10.98 15.17
C TYR A 296 -6.81 -9.60 14.63
N LEU A 297 -5.62 -9.12 15.00
CA LEU A 297 -5.06 -7.90 14.41
C LEU A 297 -4.84 -8.05 12.89
N ALA A 298 -4.26 -9.16 12.44
CA ALA A 298 -4.03 -9.40 11.00
C ALA A 298 -5.33 -9.53 10.19
N LEU A 299 -6.36 -10.19 10.75
CA LEU A 299 -7.70 -10.23 10.14
C LEU A 299 -8.26 -8.81 10.02
N CYS A 300 -8.19 -8.01 11.07
CA CYS A 300 -8.67 -6.63 11.04
C CYS A 300 -7.89 -5.77 10.04
N ASN A 301 -6.56 -5.90 9.98
CA ASN A 301 -5.71 -5.21 9.01
C ASN A 301 -6.09 -5.57 7.56
N ALA A 302 -6.54 -6.79 7.30
CA ALA A 302 -7.04 -7.22 6.00
C ALA A 302 -8.51 -6.82 5.73
N HIS A 303 -9.10 -5.98 6.59
CA HIS A 303 -10.52 -5.63 6.62
C HIS A 303 -11.45 -6.86 6.66
N GLU A 304 -11.00 -7.94 7.31
CA GLU A 304 -11.78 -9.15 7.51
C GLU A 304 -12.47 -9.11 8.87
N SER A 305 -13.76 -9.46 8.89
CA SER A 305 -14.52 -9.53 10.14
C SER A 305 -13.90 -10.54 11.11
N TRP A 306 -14.15 -10.44 12.42
CA TRP A 306 -13.67 -11.46 13.35
C TRP A 306 -14.58 -12.70 13.40
N PRO A 307 -14.02 -13.92 13.60
CA PRO A 307 -14.79 -15.11 13.97
C PRO A 307 -15.54 -14.92 15.30
N LEU A 308 -16.61 -15.70 15.54
CA LEU A 308 -17.43 -15.59 16.76
C LEU A 308 -16.62 -15.80 18.06
N LYS A 309 -15.63 -16.70 18.05
CA LYS A 309 -14.74 -16.98 19.20
C LYS A 309 -13.78 -15.82 19.53
N ALA A 310 -13.61 -14.85 18.65
CA ALA A 310 -12.66 -13.75 18.87
C ALA A 310 -12.95 -12.96 20.14
N ILE A 311 -14.23 -12.67 20.43
CA ILE A 311 -14.62 -11.91 21.61
C ILE A 311 -14.26 -12.66 22.90
N SER A 312 -14.50 -13.97 22.97
CA SER A 312 -14.13 -14.76 24.14
C SER A 312 -12.60 -14.84 24.31
N ASP A 313 -11.85 -15.03 23.22
CA ASP A 313 -10.39 -15.11 23.27
C ASP A 313 -9.77 -13.77 23.71
N ILE A 314 -10.26 -12.66 23.17
CA ILE A 314 -9.80 -11.31 23.55
C ILE A 314 -10.16 -11.00 25.00
N ASN A 315 -11.40 -11.27 25.43
CA ASN A 315 -11.80 -11.04 26.82
C ASN A 315 -10.98 -11.90 27.79
N TYR A 316 -10.69 -13.15 27.42
CA TYR A 316 -9.80 -14.01 28.19
C TYR A 316 -8.44 -13.34 28.36
N VAL A 317 -7.77 -12.94 27.27
CA VAL A 317 -6.43 -12.30 27.31
C VAL A 317 -6.42 -11.00 28.11
N LEU A 318 -7.40 -10.11 27.88
CA LEU A 318 -7.48 -8.82 28.59
C LEU A 318 -7.72 -8.99 30.10
N ASN A 319 -8.37 -10.08 30.50
CA ASN A 319 -8.69 -10.39 31.90
C ASN A 319 -7.65 -11.30 32.58
N ILE A 320 -6.60 -11.76 31.89
CA ILE A 320 -5.55 -12.56 32.53
C ILE A 320 -4.92 -11.75 33.67
N SER A 321 -5.05 -12.29 34.89
CA SER A 321 -4.31 -11.86 36.07
C SER A 321 -3.30 -12.95 36.42
N SER A 322 -2.03 -12.72 36.09
CA SER A 322 -0.94 -13.66 36.39
C SER A 322 0.36 -12.90 36.60
N ASP A 323 1.26 -13.48 37.40
CA ASP A 323 2.59 -12.92 37.66
C ASP A 323 3.58 -13.16 36.51
N TYR A 324 3.16 -13.84 35.44
CA TYR A 324 3.99 -14.04 34.26
C TYR A 324 4.20 -12.74 33.48
N LEU A 325 5.47 -12.36 33.31
CA LEU A 325 5.91 -11.10 32.67
C LEU A 325 5.52 -10.95 31.18
N PHE A 326 5.11 -12.02 30.50
CA PHE A 326 4.71 -11.97 29.08
C PHE A 326 3.23 -11.60 28.89
N VAL A 327 2.44 -11.52 29.96
CA VAL A 327 1.00 -11.26 29.89
C VAL A 327 0.74 -9.86 29.34
N GLU A 328 1.55 -8.88 29.73
CA GLU A 328 1.49 -7.51 29.24
C GLU A 328 1.71 -7.45 27.72
N ASP A 329 2.65 -8.24 27.19
CA ASP A 329 2.92 -8.30 25.74
C ASP A 329 1.71 -8.83 24.97
N LEU A 330 1.08 -9.90 25.49
CA LEU A 330 -0.14 -10.48 24.90
C LEU A 330 -1.31 -9.49 24.94
N GLN A 331 -1.46 -8.80 26.06
CA GLN A 331 -2.52 -7.80 26.23
C GLN A 331 -2.30 -6.58 25.33
N ALA A 332 -1.06 -6.16 25.11
CA ALA A 332 -0.75 -5.08 24.17
C ALA A 332 -1.19 -5.44 22.75
N MET A 333 -0.92 -6.68 22.32
CA MET A 333 -1.42 -7.20 21.04
C MET A 333 -2.96 -7.25 20.99
N ALA A 334 -3.62 -7.63 22.10
CA ALA A 334 -5.08 -7.62 22.19
C ALA A 334 -5.67 -6.19 22.13
N VAL A 335 -5.05 -5.22 22.80
CA VAL A 335 -5.43 -3.79 22.74
C VAL A 335 -5.28 -3.27 21.32
N MET A 336 -4.19 -3.58 20.61
CA MET A 336 -4.04 -3.19 19.19
C MET A 336 -5.13 -3.82 18.31
N ALA A 337 -5.45 -5.11 18.51
CA ALA A 337 -6.50 -5.79 17.77
C ALA A 337 -7.88 -5.14 18.02
N VAL A 338 -8.24 -4.87 19.28
CA VAL A 338 -9.50 -4.20 19.63
C VAL A 338 -9.56 -2.80 19.05
N SER A 339 -8.47 -2.03 19.16
CA SER A 339 -8.40 -0.67 18.59
C SER A 339 -8.60 -0.68 17.07
N CYS A 340 -8.03 -1.67 16.36
CA CYS A 340 -8.25 -1.86 14.92
C CYS A 340 -9.73 -2.06 14.61
N SER A 341 -10.37 -2.95 15.36
CA SER A 341 -11.75 -3.34 15.10
C SER A 341 -12.75 -2.22 15.48
N LEU A 342 -12.43 -1.40 16.49
CA LEU A 342 -13.19 -0.19 16.83
C LEU A 342 -13.09 0.90 15.75
N ASN A 343 -11.96 1.01 15.06
CA ASN A 343 -11.79 1.94 13.94
C ASN A 343 -12.57 1.50 12.68
N ASN A 344 -12.97 0.24 12.58
CA ASN A 344 -13.65 -0.29 11.42
C ASN A 344 -15.19 -0.24 11.61
N SER A 345 -15.87 0.65 10.87
CA SER A 345 -17.28 1.02 11.08
C SER A 345 -18.28 -0.16 11.09
N GLU A 346 -18.01 -1.24 10.35
CA GLU A 346 -18.86 -2.45 10.34
C GLU A 346 -18.77 -3.31 11.62
N SER A 347 -17.69 -3.16 12.40
CA SER A 347 -17.42 -3.99 13.58
C SER A 347 -17.78 -3.31 14.91
N VAL A 348 -18.03 -2.00 14.90
CA VAL A 348 -18.45 -1.20 16.05
C VAL A 348 -19.70 -1.79 16.73
N GLY A 349 -20.67 -2.29 15.95
CA GLY A 349 -21.89 -2.90 16.49
C GLY A 349 -21.70 -4.21 17.25
N LYS A 350 -20.63 -4.98 16.96
CA LYS A 350 -20.36 -6.29 17.59
C LYS A 350 -19.46 -6.19 18.83
N LEU A 351 -18.59 -5.18 18.88
CA LEU A 351 -17.67 -4.93 19.99
C LEU A 351 -18.26 -4.07 21.11
N ASN A 352 -19.43 -3.47 20.89
CA ASN A 352 -20.22 -2.77 21.91
C ASN A 352 -20.79 -3.70 23.02
N SER A 353 -20.22 -4.89 23.22
CA SER A 353 -20.36 -5.60 24.48
C SER A 353 -19.68 -4.77 25.56
N SER A 354 -20.45 -4.24 26.52
CA SER A 354 -19.94 -3.41 27.62
C SER A 354 -18.74 -4.06 28.31
N THR A 355 -18.71 -5.39 28.41
CA THR A 355 -17.63 -6.16 29.03
C THR A 355 -16.29 -6.01 28.30
N THR A 356 -16.25 -6.18 26.97
CA THR A 356 -14.99 -6.09 26.20
C THR A 356 -14.43 -4.68 26.24
N LEU A 357 -15.29 -3.67 26.06
CA LEU A 357 -14.88 -2.27 26.13
C LEU A 357 -14.38 -1.90 27.54
N THR A 358 -15.03 -2.40 28.59
CA THR A 358 -14.61 -2.18 29.98
C THR A 358 -13.23 -2.79 30.24
N LEU A 359 -13.02 -4.06 29.82
CA LEU A 359 -11.73 -4.73 29.95
C LEU A 359 -10.64 -3.98 29.18
N TYR A 360 -10.91 -3.60 27.93
CA TYR A 360 -10.02 -2.81 27.09
C TYR A 360 -9.59 -1.50 27.75
N GLN A 361 -10.55 -0.71 28.24
CA GLN A 361 -10.27 0.55 28.94
C GLN A 361 -9.50 0.33 30.25
N HIS A 362 -9.84 -0.72 31.00
CA HIS A 362 -9.15 -1.08 32.23
C HIS A 362 -7.69 -1.46 31.97
N THR A 363 -7.42 -2.28 30.95
CA THR A 363 -6.07 -2.67 30.53
C THR A 363 -5.23 -1.47 30.10
N ILE A 364 -5.80 -0.55 29.31
CA ILE A 364 -5.12 0.70 28.92
C ILE A 364 -4.73 1.53 30.14
N ASN A 365 -5.65 1.74 31.08
CA ASN A 365 -5.38 2.47 32.31
C ASN A 365 -4.33 1.77 33.19
N ARG A 366 -4.30 0.45 33.18
CA ARG A 366 -3.28 -0.34 33.87
C ARG A 366 -1.90 -0.15 33.23
N PHE A 367 -1.79 -0.19 31.90
CA PHE A 367 -0.52 0.07 31.21
C PHE A 367 0.08 1.40 31.63
N LYS A 368 -0.70 2.49 31.61
CA LYS A 368 -0.18 3.81 32.02
C LYS A 368 0.37 3.83 33.46
N LYS A 369 -0.23 3.07 34.37
CA LYS A 369 0.23 2.96 35.77
C LYS A 369 1.48 2.10 35.94
N LEU A 370 1.75 1.16 35.03
CA LEU A 370 2.93 0.30 35.07
C LEU A 370 4.22 1.03 34.64
N ILE A 371 4.10 2.21 34.06
CA ILE A 371 5.24 3.00 33.58
C ILE A 371 6.09 3.47 34.75
N GLN A 372 7.30 2.93 34.86
CA GLN A 372 8.30 3.41 35.80
C GLN A 372 9.43 4.07 35.02
N ASN A 373 9.75 5.33 35.33
CA ASN A 373 10.84 6.07 34.68
C ASN A 373 10.78 6.04 33.14
N GLY A 374 9.57 6.05 32.56
CA GLY A 374 9.35 6.07 31.12
C GLY A 374 9.40 4.72 30.39
N HIS A 375 9.70 3.59 31.03
CA HIS A 375 9.79 2.29 30.35
C HIS A 375 8.98 1.19 31.04
N PHE A 376 8.78 0.07 30.35
CA PHE A 376 8.00 -1.08 30.80
C PHE A 376 8.87 -2.33 30.81
N GLY A 377 9.49 -2.66 31.95
CA GLY A 377 10.30 -3.87 32.08
C GLY A 377 11.50 -3.91 31.12
N ASN A 378 11.32 -4.47 29.92
CA ASN A 378 12.33 -4.58 28.87
C ASN A 378 11.94 -3.77 27.60
N VAL A 379 12.86 -3.68 26.63
CA VAL A 379 12.65 -2.92 25.38
C VAL A 379 11.48 -3.42 24.54
N TYR A 380 11.29 -4.74 24.44
CA TYR A 380 10.23 -5.35 23.62
C TYR A 380 8.84 -5.06 24.19
N THR A 381 8.68 -5.28 25.50
CA THR A 381 7.46 -4.95 26.25
C THR A 381 7.18 -3.46 26.18
N THR A 382 8.22 -2.62 26.34
CA THR A 382 8.08 -1.16 26.20
C THR A 382 7.58 -0.77 24.82
N ALA A 383 8.14 -1.34 23.75
CA ALA A 383 7.72 -1.04 22.39
C ALA A 383 6.29 -1.52 22.11
N LEU A 384 5.91 -2.72 22.56
CA LEU A 384 4.56 -3.26 22.38
C LEU A 384 3.50 -2.43 23.11
N LEU A 385 3.73 -2.10 24.39
CA LEU A 385 2.78 -1.31 25.17
C LEU A 385 2.67 0.11 24.62
N THR A 386 3.77 0.70 24.15
CA THR A 386 3.77 1.99 23.46
C THR A 386 2.92 1.94 22.20
N GLN A 387 3.10 0.93 21.34
CA GLN A 387 2.26 0.73 20.15
C GLN A 387 0.78 0.54 20.49
N ALA A 388 0.46 -0.19 21.57
CA ALA A 388 -0.90 -0.36 22.05
C ALA A 388 -1.52 0.97 22.53
N LEU A 389 -0.77 1.78 23.29
CA LEU A 389 -1.20 3.11 23.72
C LEU A 389 -1.39 4.08 22.55
N LEU A 390 -0.49 4.07 21.55
CA LEU A 390 -0.67 4.82 20.31
C LEU A 390 -1.93 4.37 19.54
N SER A 391 -2.13 3.06 19.38
CA SER A 391 -3.30 2.52 18.66
C SER A 391 -4.63 2.88 19.33
N SER A 392 -4.63 3.12 20.64
CA SER A 392 -5.79 3.48 21.45
C SER A 392 -5.94 4.99 21.68
N GLY A 393 -5.17 5.81 20.96
CA GLY A 393 -5.27 7.28 21.00
C GLY A 393 -4.77 7.90 22.31
N GLN A 394 -3.88 7.22 23.04
CA GLN A 394 -3.40 7.67 24.36
C GLN A 394 -2.12 8.52 24.28
N GLU A 395 -1.60 8.83 23.08
CA GLU A 395 -0.38 9.63 22.89
C GLU A 395 -0.37 10.99 23.62
N ARG A 396 -1.54 11.55 23.93
CA ARG A 396 -1.70 12.85 24.60
C ARG A 396 -2.16 12.75 26.05
N SER A 397 -2.14 11.55 26.62
CA SER A 397 -2.60 11.32 27.97
C SER A 397 -1.62 11.89 29.00
N LYS A 398 -2.09 12.74 29.92
CA LYS A 398 -1.23 13.45 30.90
C LYS A 398 -0.55 12.52 31.91
N ASP A 399 -1.10 11.34 32.11
CA ASP A 399 -0.60 10.28 32.99
C ASP A 399 0.42 9.35 32.30
N TRP A 400 0.84 9.66 31.07
CA TRP A 400 1.92 8.97 30.37
C TRP A 400 3.00 9.96 29.91
N ASN A 401 4.22 9.80 30.43
CA ASN A 401 5.38 10.55 29.94
C ASN A 401 5.93 9.92 28.64
N LEU A 402 5.26 10.20 27.53
CA LEU A 402 5.67 9.72 26.20
C LEU A 402 7.11 10.10 25.86
N ASN A 403 7.56 11.32 26.20
CA ASN A 403 8.91 11.77 25.91
C ASN A 403 9.98 10.87 26.57
N ALA A 404 9.81 10.54 27.86
CA ALA A 404 10.70 9.63 28.55
C ALA A 404 10.72 8.23 27.90
N THR A 405 9.56 7.73 27.47
CA THR A 405 9.46 6.46 26.75
C THR A 405 10.19 6.45 25.42
N ILE A 406 10.02 7.51 24.62
CA ILE A 406 10.69 7.61 23.32
C ILE A 406 12.21 7.72 23.49
N ASN A 407 12.70 8.49 24.46
CA ASN A 407 14.13 8.56 24.75
C ASN A 407 14.72 7.19 25.12
N TYR A 408 14.04 6.43 26.00
CA TYR A 408 14.48 5.07 26.34
C TYR A 408 14.54 4.14 25.12
N LEU A 409 13.54 4.20 24.23
CA LEU A 409 13.54 3.40 23.01
C LEU A 409 14.65 3.82 22.03
N MET A 410 14.91 5.12 21.89
CA MET A 410 16.04 5.62 21.08
C MET A 410 17.39 5.19 21.64
N ASP A 411 17.57 5.25 22.96
CA ASP A 411 18.79 4.78 23.63
C ASP A 411 19.03 3.29 23.34
N SER A 412 17.96 2.47 23.34
CA SER A 412 18.06 1.06 22.98
C SER A 412 18.44 0.83 21.51
N LEU A 413 18.02 1.69 20.58
CA LEU A 413 18.44 1.60 19.18
C LEU A 413 19.90 2.01 18.97
N ASN A 414 20.44 2.86 19.83
CA ASN A 414 21.85 3.26 19.79
C ASN A 414 22.77 2.29 20.54
N SER A 415 22.21 1.28 21.23
CA SER A 415 22.96 0.27 21.97
C SER A 415 23.68 -0.72 21.03
N PRO A 416 24.87 -1.23 21.40
CA PRO A 416 25.51 -2.34 20.70
C PRO A 416 24.68 -3.63 20.72
N SER A 417 23.68 -3.73 21.59
CA SER A 417 22.75 -4.87 21.70
C SER A 417 21.50 -4.74 20.83
N ILE A 418 21.46 -3.81 19.86
CA ILE A 418 20.35 -3.69 18.92
C ILE A 418 20.12 -5.00 18.15
N ASP A 419 18.86 -5.42 18.08
CA ASP A 419 18.45 -6.65 17.39
C ASP A 419 17.29 -6.38 16.42
N PHE A 420 16.97 -7.37 15.58
CA PHE A 420 15.94 -7.23 14.57
C PHE A 420 14.56 -6.96 15.19
N LEU A 421 14.21 -7.66 16.26
CA LEU A 421 12.87 -7.61 16.86
C LEU A 421 12.65 -6.27 17.57
N SER A 422 13.62 -5.78 18.33
CA SER A 422 13.52 -4.45 18.95
C SER A 422 13.43 -3.36 17.87
N THR A 423 14.24 -3.44 16.82
CA THR A 423 14.18 -2.51 15.67
C THR A 423 12.81 -2.52 15.00
N TYR A 424 12.28 -3.71 14.68
CA TYR A 424 10.96 -3.90 14.06
C TYR A 424 9.83 -3.29 14.92
N LEU A 425 9.88 -3.46 16.24
CA LEU A 425 8.85 -2.96 17.15
C LEU A 425 8.97 -1.45 17.41
N ILE A 426 10.18 -0.88 17.36
CA ILE A 426 10.40 0.54 17.67
C ILE A 426 10.17 1.44 16.45
N LEU A 427 10.58 1.00 15.26
CA LEU A 427 10.52 1.80 14.04
C LEU A 427 9.14 2.45 13.76
N PRO A 428 7.99 1.74 13.87
CA PRO A 428 6.67 2.35 13.71
C PRO A 428 6.41 3.47 14.72
N ILE A 429 6.84 3.30 15.97
CA ILE A 429 6.63 4.26 17.07
C ILE A 429 7.31 5.59 16.74
N LEU A 430 8.54 5.57 16.22
CA LEU A 430 9.28 6.77 15.83
C LEU A 430 8.61 7.55 14.68
N ASN A 431 7.61 6.96 14.03
CA ASN A 431 6.77 7.61 13.03
C ASN A 431 5.31 7.78 13.50
N ARG A 432 5.04 7.72 14.81
CA ARG A 432 3.71 7.78 15.44
C ARG A 432 2.72 6.76 14.83
N LYS A 433 3.22 5.58 14.45
CA LYS A 433 2.42 4.48 13.94
C LYS A 433 2.53 3.25 14.85
N SER A 434 1.60 2.33 14.67
CA SER A 434 1.68 0.96 15.19
C SER A 434 1.24 -0.05 14.13
N LEU A 435 1.25 -1.34 14.49
CA LEU A 435 0.83 -2.41 13.58
C LEU A 435 -0.62 -2.32 13.12
N ILE A 436 -1.46 -1.50 13.77
CA ILE A 436 -2.82 -1.17 13.31
C ILE A 436 -2.82 -0.39 11.99
N ASP A 437 -1.78 0.40 11.72
CA ASP A 437 -1.73 1.28 10.55
C ASP A 437 -1.51 0.53 9.24
N VAL A 438 -1.24 -0.78 9.31
CA VAL A 438 -1.33 -1.68 8.15
C VAL A 438 -2.76 -1.71 7.59
N SER A 439 -3.79 -1.54 8.43
CA SER A 439 -5.18 -1.41 7.96
C SER A 439 -5.45 -0.14 7.15
N LYS A 440 -4.54 0.84 7.16
CA LYS A 440 -4.68 2.10 6.40
C LYS A 440 -4.01 2.02 5.03
N VAL A 441 -3.41 0.89 4.66
CA VAL A 441 -2.77 0.70 3.36
C VAL A 441 -3.79 0.85 2.24
N ASN A 442 -3.48 1.71 1.27
CA ASN A 442 -4.29 1.88 0.07
C ASN A 442 -3.48 1.57 -1.19
N CYS A 443 -3.72 0.38 -1.75
CA CYS A 443 -3.08 -0.10 -2.96
C CYS A 443 -3.95 0.09 -4.23
N SER A 444 -5.06 0.83 -4.16
CA SER A 444 -5.98 1.02 -5.30
C SER A 444 -5.31 1.66 -6.52
N SER A 445 -4.26 2.46 -6.29
CA SER A 445 -3.51 3.14 -7.36
C SER A 445 -2.46 2.26 -8.04
N ASN A 446 -2.05 1.14 -7.43
CA ASN A 446 -1.10 0.19 -8.04
C ASN A 446 -1.25 -1.23 -7.46
N PRO A 447 -2.29 -1.98 -7.86
CA PRO A 447 -2.40 -3.38 -7.48
C PRO A 447 -1.32 -4.19 -8.22
N ARG A 448 -0.42 -4.87 -7.48
CA ARG A 448 0.56 -5.76 -8.11
C ARG A 448 -0.17 -6.93 -8.78
N LYS A 449 0.07 -7.10 -10.08
CA LYS A 449 -0.39 -8.27 -10.84
C LYS A 449 0.59 -9.42 -10.60
N HIS A 450 0.06 -10.62 -10.41
CA HIS A 450 0.87 -11.84 -10.31
C HIS A 450 1.74 -11.98 -11.57
N GLY A 451 3.02 -12.33 -11.39
CA GLY A 451 3.89 -12.66 -12.51
C GLY A 451 3.46 -13.98 -13.16
N ASP A 452 3.59 -14.07 -14.48
CA ASP A 452 3.04 -15.17 -15.29
C ASP A 452 3.82 -16.51 -15.18
N ASP A 453 4.89 -16.62 -14.38
CA ASP A 453 5.59 -17.90 -14.15
C ASP A 453 6.28 -18.03 -12.77
N PRO A 454 5.55 -18.40 -11.71
CA PRO A 454 6.13 -18.65 -10.40
C PRO A 454 6.84 -20.02 -10.29
N VAL A 455 6.72 -20.90 -11.29
CA VAL A 455 7.14 -22.31 -11.14
C VAL A 455 8.66 -22.46 -11.27
N SER A 456 9.31 -21.68 -12.15
CA SER A 456 10.78 -21.70 -12.29
C SER A 456 11.48 -21.15 -11.03
N GLU A 457 11.03 -20.00 -10.51
CA GLU A 457 11.58 -19.37 -9.30
C GLU A 457 11.34 -20.22 -8.03
N ILE A 458 10.19 -20.88 -7.93
CA ILE A 458 9.87 -21.80 -6.83
C ILE A 458 10.73 -23.07 -6.92
N ASN A 459 10.96 -23.61 -8.13
CA ASN A 459 11.83 -24.77 -8.34
C ASN A 459 13.30 -24.45 -8.03
N GLU A 460 13.77 -23.22 -8.25
CA GLU A 460 15.10 -22.78 -7.85
C GLU A 460 15.33 -22.88 -6.32
N HIS A 461 14.26 -22.64 -5.55
CA HIS A 461 14.30 -22.62 -4.10
C HIS A 461 13.98 -23.98 -3.45
N LEU A 462 13.08 -24.77 -4.06
CA LEU A 462 12.51 -26.00 -3.50
C LEU A 462 12.84 -27.28 -4.27
N GLY A 463 13.36 -27.17 -5.50
CA GLY A 463 13.76 -28.31 -6.30
C GLY A 463 14.90 -29.10 -5.65
N SER A 464 15.01 -30.37 -6.04
CA SER A 464 16.17 -31.20 -5.68
C SER A 464 17.46 -30.45 -6.04
N LYS A 465 18.41 -30.43 -5.09
CA LYS A 465 19.68 -29.73 -5.27
C LYS A 465 20.81 -30.74 -5.43
N MET A 466 21.66 -30.49 -6.40
CA MET A 466 22.89 -31.21 -6.62
C MET A 466 24.11 -30.42 -6.11
N GLN A 467 25.17 -31.15 -5.77
CA GLN A 467 26.47 -30.54 -5.51
C GLN A 467 27.29 -30.54 -6.80
N VAL A 468 27.85 -29.39 -7.14
CA VAL A 468 28.73 -29.21 -8.29
C VAL A 468 30.07 -28.70 -7.78
N GLN A 469 31.15 -29.31 -8.26
CA GLN A 469 32.51 -28.80 -8.07
C GLN A 469 32.85 -27.90 -9.25
N TYR A 470 33.19 -26.64 -9.01
CA TYR A 470 33.65 -25.73 -10.05
C TYR A 470 35.09 -25.30 -9.77
N SER A 471 35.99 -25.55 -10.72
CA SER A 471 37.40 -25.17 -10.62
C SER A 471 37.86 -24.24 -11.74
N LEU A 472 38.74 -23.29 -11.40
CA LEU A 472 39.53 -22.50 -12.34
C LEU A 472 40.97 -22.99 -12.33
N TYR A 473 41.47 -23.42 -13.48
CA TYR A 473 42.87 -23.80 -13.68
C TYR A 473 43.55 -22.73 -14.53
N ILE A 474 44.68 -22.21 -14.06
CA ILE A 474 45.47 -21.22 -14.80
C ILE A 474 46.88 -21.78 -14.98
N GLY A 475 47.36 -21.75 -16.23
CA GLY A 475 48.69 -22.26 -16.59
C GLY A 475 48.65 -23.64 -17.23
N ASP A 476 49.66 -23.93 -18.06
CA ASP A 476 49.70 -25.15 -18.87
C ASP A 476 49.88 -26.42 -18.00
N GLU A 477 50.55 -26.29 -16.86
CA GLU A 477 50.76 -27.37 -15.89
C GLU A 477 49.77 -27.32 -14.69
N LYS A 478 48.69 -26.52 -14.80
CA LYS A 478 47.75 -26.24 -13.70
C LYS A 478 48.41 -25.54 -12.50
N ASP A 479 49.24 -24.55 -12.79
CA ASP A 479 50.04 -23.79 -11.81
C ASP A 479 49.19 -23.20 -10.69
N ILE A 480 47.97 -22.76 -11.01
CA ILE A 480 47.03 -22.20 -10.06
C ILE A 480 45.69 -22.91 -10.18
N ILE A 481 45.18 -23.39 -9.05
CA ILE A 481 43.88 -24.05 -8.94
C ILE A 481 43.04 -23.30 -7.89
N HIS A 482 41.90 -22.77 -8.32
CA HIS A 482 40.85 -22.31 -7.42
C HIS A 482 39.66 -23.24 -7.57
N THR A 483 39.04 -23.66 -6.46
CA THR A 483 37.89 -24.56 -6.50
C THR A 483 36.84 -24.12 -5.49
N ILE A 484 35.58 -24.15 -5.91
CA ILE A 484 34.41 -23.89 -5.07
C ILE A 484 33.42 -25.04 -5.23
N PHE A 485 32.73 -25.37 -4.15
CA PHE A 485 31.66 -26.36 -4.15
C PHE A 485 30.33 -25.62 -4.01
N LEU A 486 29.46 -25.78 -5.00
CA LEU A 486 28.18 -25.07 -5.07
C LEU A 486 27.05 -26.08 -4.91
N ARG A 487 26.02 -25.70 -4.14
CA ARG A 487 24.77 -26.45 -4.03
C ARG A 487 23.72 -25.74 -4.87
N VAL A 488 23.41 -26.30 -6.04
CA VAL A 488 22.55 -25.71 -7.07
C VAL A 488 21.36 -26.62 -7.40
N PRO A 489 20.24 -26.11 -7.93
CA PRO A 489 19.15 -26.94 -8.44
C PRO A 489 19.59 -27.94 -9.51
N GLU A 490 18.88 -29.07 -9.61
CA GLU A 490 19.05 -30.04 -10.70
C GLU A 490 18.73 -29.40 -12.07
N ASN A 491 19.46 -29.82 -13.11
CA ASN A 491 19.39 -29.31 -14.49
C ASN A 491 20.00 -27.92 -14.74
N TYR A 492 20.69 -27.34 -13.76
CA TYR A 492 21.48 -26.12 -14.00
C TYR A 492 22.48 -26.31 -15.13
N THR A 493 22.57 -25.30 -15.98
CA THR A 493 23.56 -25.16 -17.02
C THR A 493 24.91 -24.72 -16.44
N ALA A 494 25.98 -24.91 -17.20
CA ALA A 494 27.30 -24.42 -16.80
C ALA A 494 27.31 -22.89 -16.62
N ALA A 495 26.57 -22.14 -17.44
CA ALA A 495 26.43 -20.69 -17.29
C ALA A 495 25.79 -20.30 -15.94
N GLU A 496 24.67 -20.94 -15.57
CA GLU A 496 23.99 -20.66 -14.30
C GLU A 496 24.86 -21.02 -13.09
N VAL A 497 25.68 -22.08 -13.18
CA VAL A 497 26.68 -22.40 -12.15
C VAL A 497 27.77 -21.34 -12.06
N MET A 498 28.24 -20.80 -13.18
CA MET A 498 29.23 -19.72 -13.19
C MET A 498 28.69 -18.44 -12.54
N GLU A 499 27.45 -18.06 -12.86
CA GLU A 499 26.77 -16.92 -12.24
C GLU A 499 26.62 -17.10 -10.73
N ARG A 500 26.24 -18.31 -10.29
CA ARG A 500 26.16 -18.63 -8.86
C ARG A 500 27.53 -18.55 -8.19
N ALA A 501 28.60 -18.97 -8.87
CA ALA A 501 29.96 -18.93 -8.37
C ALA A 501 30.45 -17.49 -8.17
N GLU A 502 30.16 -16.58 -9.11
CA GLU A 502 30.52 -15.16 -8.99
C GLU A 502 29.88 -14.51 -7.75
N VAL A 503 28.64 -14.86 -7.43
CA VAL A 503 27.93 -14.36 -6.24
C VAL A 503 28.58 -14.87 -4.93
N GLU A 504 29.03 -16.12 -4.91
CA GLU A 504 29.64 -16.73 -3.71
C GLU A 504 31.11 -16.31 -3.50
N ASP A 505 31.88 -16.18 -4.59
CA ASP A 505 33.28 -15.74 -4.55
C ASP A 505 33.60 -14.83 -5.74
N PRO A 506 33.92 -13.54 -5.50
CA PRO A 506 34.24 -12.57 -6.55
C PRO A 506 35.38 -12.98 -7.49
N LYS A 507 36.23 -13.96 -7.11
CA LYS A 507 37.26 -14.52 -7.98
C LYS A 507 36.69 -15.24 -9.20
N TYR A 508 35.44 -15.69 -9.16
CA TYR A 508 34.78 -16.35 -10.29
C TYR A 508 34.08 -15.38 -11.24
N LYS A 509 34.19 -14.06 -11.00
CA LYS A 509 33.68 -13.04 -11.90
C LYS A 509 34.21 -13.24 -13.31
N PHE A 510 33.30 -13.19 -14.28
CA PHE A 510 33.62 -13.47 -15.68
C PHE A 510 32.95 -12.48 -16.65
N LYS A 511 33.47 -12.41 -17.88
CA LYS A 511 32.85 -11.68 -18.99
C LYS A 511 32.72 -12.58 -20.19
N TRP A 512 31.63 -12.38 -20.92
CA TRP A 512 31.28 -13.17 -22.09
C TRP A 512 30.56 -12.32 -23.15
N LYS A 513 30.51 -12.82 -24.37
CA LYS A 513 29.72 -12.25 -25.48
C LYS A 513 29.05 -13.37 -26.28
N THR A 514 27.91 -13.07 -26.89
CA THR A 514 27.29 -13.98 -27.85
C THR A 514 28.01 -13.89 -29.19
N ILE A 515 28.51 -15.03 -29.69
CA ILE A 515 29.12 -15.16 -31.02
C ILE A 515 28.51 -16.38 -31.69
N SER A 516 27.86 -16.20 -32.84
CA SER A 516 27.20 -17.29 -33.59
C SER A 516 26.25 -18.13 -32.72
N ASP A 517 25.38 -17.46 -31.95
CA ASP A 517 24.43 -18.05 -31.01
C ASP A 517 25.06 -18.94 -29.92
N LYS A 518 26.35 -18.73 -29.64
CA LYS A 518 27.06 -19.37 -28.52
C LYS A 518 27.59 -18.32 -27.55
N MET A 519 27.50 -18.62 -26.27
CA MET A 519 28.10 -17.88 -25.18
C MET A 519 29.62 -18.09 -25.19
N TYR A 520 30.36 -17.07 -25.62
CA TYR A 520 31.82 -17.07 -25.65
C TYR A 520 32.39 -16.35 -24.43
N VAL A 521 32.93 -17.13 -23.49
CA VAL A 521 33.60 -16.64 -22.28
C VAL A 521 35.05 -16.28 -22.61
N TYR A 522 35.45 -15.04 -22.32
CA TYR A 522 36.77 -14.52 -22.71
C TYR A 522 37.56 -13.87 -21.58
N ASP A 523 36.97 -13.74 -20.39
CA ASP A 523 37.60 -13.17 -19.22
C ASP A 523 37.03 -13.89 -17.99
N ILE A 524 37.88 -14.47 -17.15
CA ILE A 524 37.51 -15.00 -15.83
C ILE A 524 38.59 -14.55 -14.85
N ALA A 525 38.18 -14.08 -13.67
CA ALA A 525 39.10 -13.60 -12.63
C ALA A 525 40.02 -12.44 -13.11
N ASN A 526 39.55 -11.62 -14.06
CA ASN A 526 40.33 -10.59 -14.77
C ASN A 526 41.51 -11.13 -15.61
N VAL A 527 41.52 -12.42 -15.93
CA VAL A 527 42.46 -13.01 -16.89
C VAL A 527 41.74 -13.12 -18.23
N ILE A 528 42.19 -12.35 -19.21
CA ILE A 528 41.56 -12.23 -20.53
C ILE A 528 42.23 -13.21 -21.50
N ASN A 529 41.47 -13.81 -22.42
CA ASN A 529 42.02 -14.57 -23.55
C ASN A 529 43.05 -13.74 -24.33
N ASP A 530 44.19 -14.37 -24.63
CA ASP A 530 45.31 -13.75 -25.33
C ASP A 530 45.61 -14.52 -26.63
N PRO A 531 45.08 -14.04 -27.78
CA PRO A 531 45.30 -14.70 -29.06
C PRO A 531 46.75 -14.66 -29.56
N GLU A 532 47.55 -13.66 -29.18
CA GLU A 532 48.94 -13.53 -29.63
C GLU A 532 49.84 -14.58 -28.98
N VAL A 533 49.56 -14.88 -27.70
CA VAL A 533 50.27 -15.93 -26.94
C VAL A 533 49.57 -17.30 -27.10
N GLY A 534 48.41 -17.34 -27.75
CA GLY A 534 47.63 -18.57 -27.99
C GLY A 534 46.96 -19.13 -26.75
N LYS A 535 46.71 -18.31 -25.71
CA LYS A 535 46.11 -18.74 -24.45
C LYS A 535 44.63 -18.38 -24.38
N PHE A 536 43.81 -19.38 -24.06
CA PHE A 536 42.36 -19.26 -24.03
C PHE A 536 41.77 -19.98 -22.82
N TRP A 537 40.64 -19.47 -22.33
CA TRP A 537 39.73 -20.16 -21.43
C TRP A 537 38.98 -21.25 -22.17
N LEU A 538 39.23 -22.49 -21.77
CA LEU A 538 38.58 -23.67 -22.33
C LEU A 538 37.72 -24.37 -21.27
N LEU A 539 36.58 -24.90 -21.70
CA LEU A 539 35.64 -25.58 -20.82
C LEU A 539 35.88 -27.09 -20.81
N TYR A 540 35.90 -27.65 -19.61
CA TYR A 540 36.08 -29.07 -19.34
C TYR A 540 35.03 -29.56 -18.34
N ILE A 541 34.64 -30.83 -18.47
CA ILE A 541 33.77 -31.53 -17.52
C ILE A 541 34.44 -32.83 -17.06
N GLY A 542 34.28 -33.14 -15.77
CA GLY A 542 34.63 -34.42 -15.16
C GLY A 542 33.61 -34.87 -14.11
N GLU A 543 33.96 -35.90 -13.36
CA GLU A 543 33.21 -36.38 -12.19
C GLU A 543 33.96 -35.99 -10.90
N ALA A 544 33.26 -35.45 -9.91
CA ALA A 544 33.85 -35.11 -8.62
C ALA A 544 34.40 -36.37 -7.92
N ASN A 545 35.54 -36.21 -7.24
CA ASN A 545 36.18 -37.25 -6.41
C ASN A 545 36.67 -38.54 -7.15
N GLN A 546 36.71 -38.55 -8.48
CA GLN A 546 37.37 -39.61 -9.25
C GLN A 546 38.61 -39.05 -9.95
N SER A 547 39.72 -39.80 -9.94
CA SER A 547 40.93 -39.53 -10.74
C SER A 547 40.72 -39.77 -12.25
N LYS A 548 39.50 -39.51 -12.75
CA LYS A 548 39.14 -39.61 -14.17
C LYS A 548 39.65 -38.40 -14.94
N SER A 549 39.89 -38.59 -16.24
CA SER A 549 40.30 -37.56 -17.18
C SER A 549 39.20 -36.51 -17.39
N LEU A 550 39.56 -35.22 -17.28
CA LEU A 550 38.71 -34.10 -17.69
C LEU A 550 38.48 -34.15 -19.20
N ALA A 551 37.22 -34.10 -19.64
CA ALA A 551 36.85 -34.06 -21.05
C ALA A 551 36.67 -32.61 -21.50
N HIS A 552 37.32 -32.22 -22.60
CA HIS A 552 37.10 -30.91 -23.21
C HIS A 552 35.71 -30.86 -23.86
N VAL A 553 34.97 -29.79 -23.61
CA VAL A 553 33.59 -29.62 -24.10
C VAL A 553 33.51 -28.37 -24.97
N THR A 554 32.92 -28.50 -26.16
CA THR A 554 32.71 -27.40 -27.12
C THR A 554 31.27 -26.88 -27.13
N THR A 555 30.40 -27.50 -26.33
CA THR A 555 29.03 -27.03 -26.08
C THR A 555 29.09 -25.68 -25.36
N SER A 556 28.20 -24.78 -25.76
CA SER A 556 28.07 -23.47 -25.15
C SER A 556 27.69 -23.60 -23.67
N PRO A 557 28.27 -22.83 -22.73
CA PRO A 557 27.99 -22.97 -21.29
C PRO A 557 26.51 -22.85 -20.92
N ASP A 558 25.77 -21.99 -21.61
CA ASP A 558 24.32 -21.76 -21.47
C ASP A 558 23.45 -22.88 -22.05
N ALA A 559 24.03 -23.79 -22.84
CA ALA A 559 23.35 -24.96 -23.39
C ALA A 559 23.79 -26.28 -22.71
N LEU A 560 24.71 -26.21 -21.75
CA LEU A 560 25.35 -27.37 -21.15
C LEU A 560 24.79 -27.66 -19.76
N THR A 561 23.77 -28.52 -19.69
CA THR A 561 23.19 -28.99 -18.42
C THR A 561 24.13 -29.92 -17.67
N LEU A 562 24.29 -29.68 -16.36
CA LEU A 562 25.16 -30.45 -15.48
C LEU A 562 24.40 -31.53 -14.73
N ASN A 563 25.10 -32.62 -14.39
CA ASN A 563 24.59 -33.73 -13.60
C ASN A 563 25.04 -33.60 -12.13
N ALA A 564 24.43 -34.39 -11.24
CA ALA A 564 24.88 -34.50 -9.87
C ALA A 564 26.35 -34.96 -9.79
N ASP A 565 27.12 -34.33 -8.91
CA ASP A 565 28.56 -34.54 -8.71
C ASP A 565 29.43 -34.19 -9.94
N ALA A 566 28.95 -33.34 -10.84
CA ALA A 566 29.76 -32.83 -11.94
C ALA A 566 30.94 -31.98 -11.45
N HIS A 567 32.09 -32.16 -12.10
CA HIS A 567 33.26 -31.29 -11.96
C HIS A 567 33.38 -30.39 -13.18
N LEU A 568 32.89 -29.16 -13.06
CA LEU A 568 33.04 -28.11 -14.08
C LEU A 568 34.44 -27.50 -13.94
N VAL A 569 35.17 -27.36 -15.04
CA VAL A 569 36.50 -26.75 -15.05
C VAL A 569 36.62 -25.76 -16.20
N PHE A 570 36.95 -24.51 -15.86
CA PHE A 570 37.50 -23.58 -16.85
C PHE A 570 39.02 -23.57 -16.73
N TRP A 571 39.71 -23.83 -17.84
CA TRP A 571 41.16 -23.93 -17.87
C TRP A 571 41.75 -22.92 -18.85
N TYR A 572 42.51 -21.96 -18.32
CA TYR A 572 43.30 -21.01 -19.08
C TYR A 572 44.66 -21.61 -19.45
N LYS A 573 44.81 -21.99 -20.71
CA LYS A 573 46.03 -22.65 -21.21
C LYS A 573 46.30 -22.34 -22.68
N THR A 574 47.50 -22.67 -23.12
CA THR A 574 47.92 -22.59 -24.52
C THR A 574 47.17 -23.63 -25.35
N VAL A 575 46.56 -23.20 -26.44
CA VAL A 575 45.81 -24.07 -27.35
C VAL A 575 46.68 -24.47 -28.52
N THR A 576 46.97 -25.75 -28.62
CA THR A 576 47.54 -26.38 -29.82
C THR A 576 46.39 -27.00 -30.59
N LEU A 577 46.10 -26.46 -31.78
CA LEU A 577 45.07 -26.98 -32.69
C LEU A 577 45.48 -28.33 -33.30
#